data_AF-A0A0A2F3J2-F1
#
_entry.id   AF-A0A0A2F3J2-F1
#
_cell.length_a   1.000
_cell.length_b   1.000
_cell.length_c   1.000
_cell.angle_alpha   90.00
_cell.angle_beta   90.00
_cell.angle_gamma   90.00
#
_symmetry.space_group_name_H-M   'P 1'
#
loop_
_entity.id
_entity.type
_entity.pdbx_description
1 polymer ?
#
loop_
_entity_poly.entity_id
_entity_poly.type
_entity_poly.pdbx_seq_one_letter_code
_entity_poly.pdbx_strand_id
1 'polypeptide(L)'
;MRYYFKYGTSAKVVTAIGVIAFVCFLYGIFTMPYTFRWLIVLNAALALVFIVPILLSPVYYEVTPDGVQLRLVACSIFFPASRYEVAPEPPIWDQLTVWWLGTGGYLGYLGWFGLKGGGSCWLLLTEPKKQVLAIRDKQSKRVIYINRAN
;
A
#
# COMPACT_ATOMS: atom_id res chain seq x y z
N MET A 1 -12.21 14.99 -9.32
CA MET A 1 -13.20 14.10 -8.64
C MET A 1 -12.42 13.15 -7.76
N ARG A 2 -12.80 13.05 -6.47
CA ARG A 2 -12.07 12.25 -5.46
C ARG A 2 -12.68 10.88 -5.27
N TYR A 3 -11.83 9.86 -5.23
CA TYR A 3 -12.20 8.46 -5.12
C TYR A 3 -11.52 7.86 -3.89
N TYR A 4 -12.33 7.48 -2.91
CA TYR A 4 -11.84 6.97 -1.63
C TYR A 4 -11.66 5.46 -1.66
N PHE A 5 -10.54 4.97 -1.11
CA PHE A 5 -10.32 3.54 -0.97
C PHE A 5 -11.21 3.00 0.15
N LYS A 6 -11.99 1.97 -0.17
CA LYS A 6 -12.77 1.24 0.83
C LYS A 6 -11.92 0.08 1.35
N TYR A 7 -11.61 0.12 2.64
CA TYR A 7 -10.96 -0.96 3.36
C TYR A 7 -12.01 -1.94 3.89
N GLY A 8 -11.79 -3.24 3.66
CA GLY A 8 -12.61 -4.29 4.24
C GLY A 8 -12.53 -4.32 5.77
N THR A 9 -13.52 -4.93 6.42
CA THR A 9 -13.58 -5.07 7.89
C THR A 9 -12.34 -5.75 8.45
N SER A 10 -11.82 -6.77 7.76
CA SER A 10 -10.59 -7.45 8.14
C SER A 10 -9.38 -6.53 8.18
N ALA A 11 -9.27 -5.57 7.26
CA ALA A 11 -8.14 -4.62 7.26
C ALA A 11 -8.22 -3.62 8.42
N LYS A 12 -9.44 -3.22 8.82
CA LYS A 12 -9.67 -2.40 10.02
C LYS A 12 -9.30 -3.17 11.30
N VAL A 13 -9.80 -4.41 11.38
CA VAL A 13 -9.31 -5.59 12.12
C VAL A 13 -7.94 -5.52 12.80
N VAL A 14 -7.04 -6.34 12.28
CA VAL A 14 -6.05 -5.78 11.37
C VAL A 14 -5.23 -4.63 11.95
N THR A 15 -5.43 -3.47 11.33
CA THR A 15 -4.82 -2.20 11.72
C THR A 15 -5.01 -1.89 13.20
N ALA A 16 -6.20 -2.12 13.79
CA ALA A 16 -6.44 -1.87 15.20
C ALA A 16 -5.59 -2.78 16.10
N ILE A 17 -5.47 -4.08 15.77
CA ILE A 17 -4.57 -5.01 16.47
C ILE A 17 -3.12 -4.52 16.36
N GLY A 18 -2.68 -4.10 15.16
CA GLY A 18 -1.33 -3.57 14.96
C GLY A 18 -1.05 -2.31 15.79
N VAL A 19 -2.02 -1.40 15.90
CA VAL A 19 -1.90 -0.20 16.74
C VAL A 19 -1.84 -0.56 18.23
N ILE A 20 -2.68 -1.48 18.69
CA ILE A 20 -2.65 -1.96 20.08
C ILE A 20 -1.30 -2.61 20.40
N ALA A 21 -0.82 -3.49 19.52
CA ALA A 21 0.49 -4.13 19.66
C ALA A 21 1.62 -3.09 19.74
N PHE A 22 1.54 -2.02 18.94
CA PHE A 22 2.51 -0.93 18.98
C PHE A 22 2.48 -0.15 20.31
N VAL A 23 1.30 0.12 20.87
CA VAL A 23 1.18 0.79 22.17
C VAL A 23 1.74 -0.09 23.29
N CYS A 24 1.41 -1.38 23.29
CA CYS A 24 1.99 -2.36 24.22
C CYS A 24 3.52 -2.44 24.10
N PHE A 25 4.04 -2.33 22.87
CA PHE A 25 5.49 -2.28 22.62
C PHE A 25 6.15 -1.03 23.22
N LEU A 26 5.59 0.16 22.98
CA LEU A 26 6.10 1.40 23.56
C LEU A 26 6.13 1.30 25.09
N TYR A 27 5.04 0.80 25.69
CA TYR A 27 4.98 0.54 27.12
C TYR A 27 6.10 -0.41 27.59
N GLY A 28 6.30 -1.52 26.88
CA GLY A 28 7.36 -2.49 27.17
C GLY A 28 8.77 -1.90 27.13
N ILE A 29 9.07 -0.99 26.18
CA ILE A 29 10.35 -0.27 26.15
C ILE A 29 10.58 0.53 27.43
N PHE A 30 9.56 1.25 27.91
CA PHE A 30 9.70 2.11 29.09
C PHE A 30 9.79 1.33 30.40
N THR A 31 9.30 0.09 30.44
CA THR A 31 9.28 -0.73 31.67
C THR A 31 10.37 -1.80 31.73
N MET A 32 11.05 -2.12 30.63
CA MET A 32 12.04 -3.20 30.58
C MET A 32 13.42 -2.76 31.14
N PRO A 33 14.10 -3.62 31.93
CA PRO A 33 15.45 -3.33 32.39
C PRO A 33 16.45 -3.29 31.23
N TYR A 34 17.42 -2.36 31.33
CA TYR A 34 18.42 -2.04 30.30
C TYR A 34 19.32 -3.22 29.85
N THR A 35 19.27 -4.36 30.53
CA THR A 35 20.07 -5.56 30.21
C THR A 35 19.67 -6.18 28.85
N PHE A 36 18.47 -5.88 28.34
CA PHE A 36 17.94 -6.46 27.09
C PHE A 36 17.90 -5.47 25.91
N ARG A 37 18.94 -4.64 25.71
CA ARG A 37 18.98 -3.66 24.60
C ARG A 37 18.73 -4.26 23.21
N TRP A 38 19.10 -5.52 22.98
CA TRP A 38 18.83 -6.21 21.71
C TRP A 38 17.33 -6.46 21.48
N LEU A 39 16.53 -6.65 22.55
CA LEU A 39 15.08 -6.73 22.45
C LEU A 39 14.51 -5.40 21.98
N ILE A 40 15.06 -4.26 22.40
CA ILE A 40 14.59 -2.94 21.93
C ILE A 40 14.74 -2.83 20.41
N VAL A 41 15.90 -3.23 19.87
CA VAL A 41 16.16 -3.19 18.42
C VAL A 41 15.26 -4.16 17.66
N LEU A 42 15.14 -5.41 18.14
CA LEU A 42 14.28 -6.41 17.51
C LEU A 42 12.81 -5.97 17.50
N ASN A 43 12.32 -5.45 18.61
CA ASN A 43 10.94 -5.00 18.73
C ASN A 43 10.68 -3.70 17.96
N ALA A 44 11.66 -2.78 17.86
CA ALA A 44 11.56 -1.61 17.00
C ALA A 44 11.48 -1.99 15.52
N ALA A 45 12.27 -2.98 15.08
CA ALA A 45 12.16 -3.54 13.74
C ALA A 45 10.77 -4.15 13.50
N LEU A 46 10.24 -4.90 14.48
CA LEU A 46 8.90 -5.48 14.40
C LEU A 46 7.81 -4.40 14.30
N ALA A 47 7.91 -3.34 15.10
CA ALA A 47 7.00 -2.20 15.06
C ALA A 47 6.99 -1.49 13.70
N LEU A 48 8.16 -1.31 13.07
CA LEU A 48 8.26 -0.73 11.74
C LEU A 48 7.54 -1.58 10.68
N VAL A 49 7.62 -2.90 10.77
CA VAL A 49 6.90 -3.81 9.86
C VAL A 49 5.38 -3.62 9.94
N PHE A 50 4.83 -3.26 11.11
CA PHE A 50 3.40 -2.98 11.25
C PHE A 50 3.00 -1.55 10.88
N ILE A 51 3.83 -0.55 11.20
CA ILE A 51 3.51 0.86 10.99
C ILE A 51 3.68 1.29 9.54
N VAL A 52 4.75 0.86 8.87
CA VAL A 52 5.08 1.32 7.52
C VAL A 52 3.93 1.04 6.54
N PRO A 53 3.31 -0.15 6.51
CA PRO A 53 2.14 -0.40 5.67
C PRO A 53 0.94 0.51 5.99
N ILE A 54 0.72 0.84 7.27
CA ILE A 54 -0.38 1.72 7.69
C ILE A 54 -0.14 3.14 7.17
N LEU A 55 1.09 3.65 7.28
CA LEU A 55 1.45 5.00 6.81
C LEU A 55 1.39 5.13 5.28
N LEU A 56 1.73 4.04 4.57
CA LEU A 56 1.67 3.98 3.11
C LEU A 56 0.30 3.54 2.57
N SER A 57 -0.69 3.39 3.44
CA SER A 57 -2.04 3.01 3.08
C SER A 57 -2.73 4.12 2.27
N PRO A 58 -3.29 3.85 1.08
CA PRO A 58 -3.93 4.87 0.26
C PRO A 58 -5.30 5.30 0.79
N VAL A 59 -5.53 6.60 0.93
CA VAL A 59 -6.78 7.15 1.47
C VAL A 59 -7.76 7.46 0.34
N TYR A 60 -7.29 8.21 -0.65
CA TYR A 60 -8.05 8.53 -1.85
C TYR A 60 -7.11 8.83 -3.01
N TYR A 61 -7.65 8.76 -4.23
CA TYR A 61 -7.00 9.37 -5.39
C TYR A 61 -7.93 10.38 -6.05
N GLU A 62 -7.34 11.38 -6.69
CA GLU A 62 -8.05 12.41 -7.43
C GLU A 62 -7.54 12.46 -8.86
N VAL A 63 -8.46 12.36 -9.82
CA VAL A 63 -8.16 12.52 -11.24
C VAL A 63 -8.44 13.96 -11.62
N THR A 64 -7.41 14.61 -12.16
CA THR A 64 -7.41 15.99 -12.68
C THR A 64 -6.91 15.99 -14.13
N PRO A 65 -7.17 17.05 -14.92
CA PRO A 65 -6.61 17.17 -16.27
C PRO A 65 -5.07 17.12 -16.27
N ASP A 66 -4.45 17.62 -15.20
CA ASP A 66 -2.98 17.68 -15.06
C ASP A 66 -2.36 16.34 -14.66
N GLY A 67 -3.15 15.37 -14.18
CA GLY A 67 -2.68 14.08 -13.72
C GLY A 67 -3.51 13.45 -12.60
N VAL A 68 -2.92 12.45 -11.94
CA VAL A 68 -3.54 11.73 -10.83
C VAL A 68 -2.81 12.03 -9.54
N GLN A 69 -3.53 12.54 -8.54
CA GLN A 69 -3.00 12.72 -7.19
C GLN A 69 -3.43 11.54 -6.33
N LEU A 70 -2.47 10.81 -5.78
CA LEU A 70 -2.69 9.74 -4.81
C LEU A 70 -2.38 10.26 -3.41
N ARG A 71 -3.37 10.25 -2.52
CA ARG A 71 -3.18 10.55 -1.11
C ARG A 71 -2.97 9.24 -0.33
N LEU A 72 -1.83 9.12 0.33
CA LEU A 72 -1.57 8.12 1.36
C LEU A 72 -1.82 8.74 2.75
N VAL A 73 -1.83 7.92 3.81
CA VAL A 73 -2.00 8.40 5.19
C VAL A 73 -0.90 9.39 5.56
N ALA A 74 0.37 9.05 5.28
CA ALA A 74 1.51 9.89 5.65
C ALA A 74 1.95 10.91 4.59
N CYS A 75 1.66 10.67 3.31
CA CYS A 75 2.18 11.49 2.23
C CYS A 75 1.23 11.57 1.03
N SER A 76 1.59 12.37 0.02
CA SER A 76 0.87 12.47 -1.25
C SER A 76 1.84 12.29 -2.39
N ILE A 77 1.42 11.54 -3.41
CA ILE A 77 2.20 11.29 -4.62
C ILE A 77 1.40 11.84 -5.80
N PHE A 78 2.02 12.65 -6.64
CA PHE A 78 1.39 13.20 -7.84
C PHE A 78 1.99 12.58 -9.10
N PHE A 79 1.12 12.07 -9.97
CA PHE A 79 1.47 11.46 -11.24
C PHE A 79 1.02 12.39 -12.38
N PRO A 80 1.93 13.21 -12.95
CA PRO A 80 1.57 14.18 -14.00
C PRO A 80 1.23 13.48 -15.33
N ALA A 81 0.20 13.96 -16.03
CA ALA A 81 -0.27 13.43 -17.32
C ALA A 81 0.76 13.57 -18.45
N SER A 82 1.71 14.50 -18.32
CA SER A 82 2.83 14.66 -19.25
C SER A 82 3.73 13.42 -19.28
N ARG A 83 3.89 12.75 -18.14
CA ARG A 83 4.76 11.57 -17.97
C ARG A 83 3.98 10.27 -17.84
N TYR A 84 2.79 10.30 -17.28
CA TYR A 84 2.01 9.11 -17.00
C TYR A 84 0.74 9.05 -17.85
N GLU A 85 0.46 7.88 -18.40
CA GLU A 85 -0.80 7.57 -19.07
C GLU A 85 -1.71 6.79 -18.11
N VAL A 86 -2.99 7.13 -18.11
CA VAL A 86 -3.98 6.58 -17.17
C VAL A 86 -5.07 5.91 -17.98
N ALA A 87 -5.19 4.59 -17.84
CA ALA A 87 -6.19 3.80 -18.57
C ALA A 87 -6.93 2.84 -17.63
N PRO A 88 -8.25 2.66 -17.79
CA PRO A 88 -8.97 1.60 -17.12
C PRO A 88 -8.57 0.24 -17.70
N GLU A 89 -8.27 -0.72 -16.83
CA GLU A 89 -7.89 -2.09 -17.20
C GLU A 89 -8.77 -3.12 -16.48
N PRO A 90 -8.92 -4.31 -17.07
CA PRO A 90 -9.60 -5.42 -16.41
C PRO A 90 -8.89 -5.83 -15.12
N PRO A 91 -9.56 -6.57 -14.22
CA PRO A 91 -8.94 -7.08 -13.00
C PRO A 91 -7.65 -7.85 -13.33
N ILE A 92 -6.55 -7.47 -12.69
CA ILE A 92 -5.22 -8.05 -12.97
C ILE A 92 -4.84 -9.18 -12.02
N TRP A 93 -5.75 -9.61 -11.14
CA TRP A 93 -5.48 -10.58 -10.09
C TRP A 93 -4.83 -11.87 -10.61
N ASP A 94 -5.35 -12.39 -11.72
CA ASP A 94 -4.88 -13.66 -12.30
C ASP A 94 -3.50 -13.54 -12.95
N GLN A 95 -3.00 -12.31 -13.14
CA GLN A 95 -1.70 -12.01 -13.73
C GLN A 95 -0.59 -11.83 -12.68
N LEU A 96 -0.91 -11.82 -11.39
CA LEU A 96 0.07 -11.64 -10.31
C LEU A 96 0.77 -12.97 -9.95
N THR A 97 2.09 -12.93 -9.75
CA THR A 97 2.91 -14.13 -9.48
C THR A 97 3.67 -14.13 -8.17
N VAL A 98 4.39 -13.04 -7.84
CA VAL A 98 5.29 -13.02 -6.67
C VAL A 98 5.13 -11.70 -5.91
N TRP A 99 5.10 -11.76 -4.58
CA TRP A 99 5.01 -10.58 -3.71
C TRP A 99 6.42 -10.25 -3.22
N TRP A 100 7.00 -9.15 -3.70
CA TRP A 100 8.38 -8.80 -3.36
C TRP A 100 8.42 -7.95 -2.08
N LEU A 101 7.51 -6.98 -2.00
CA LEU A 101 7.33 -6.08 -0.85
C LEU A 101 5.84 -5.78 -0.63
N GLY A 102 4.99 -6.74 -0.99
CA GLY A 102 3.54 -6.62 -0.97
C GLY A 102 2.95 -7.16 0.32
N THR A 103 2.12 -6.37 1.02
CA THR A 103 1.18 -6.98 1.98
C THR A 103 0.03 -7.53 1.16
N GLY A 104 -0.25 -8.83 1.22
CA GLY A 104 -1.46 -9.39 0.62
C GLY A 104 -2.52 -9.60 1.69
N GLY A 105 -3.67 -8.95 1.53
CA GLY A 105 -4.86 -9.15 2.37
C GLY A 105 -4.97 -8.27 3.62
N TYR A 106 -3.86 -7.89 4.28
CA TYR A 106 -3.88 -7.14 5.55
C TYR A 106 -4.38 -5.69 5.41
N LEU A 107 -3.95 -4.97 4.36
CA LEU A 107 -4.34 -3.59 4.04
C LEU A 107 -4.80 -3.45 2.56
N GLY A 108 -5.21 -4.56 1.95
CA GLY A 108 -5.21 -4.71 0.49
C GLY A 108 -3.85 -5.17 -0.03
N TYR A 109 -3.74 -5.34 -1.35
CA TYR A 109 -2.51 -5.61 -2.08
C TYR A 109 -1.78 -4.30 -2.32
N LEU A 110 -0.93 -3.97 -1.35
CA LEU A 110 -0.09 -2.79 -1.33
C LEU A 110 1.36 -3.20 -1.43
N GLY A 111 2.05 -2.78 -2.49
CA GLY A 111 3.49 -3.00 -2.62
C GLY A 111 3.94 -3.40 -4.02
N TRP A 112 5.15 -3.95 -4.12
CA TRP A 112 5.71 -4.46 -5.38
C TRP A 112 5.30 -5.91 -5.63
N PHE A 113 4.72 -6.15 -6.81
CA PHE A 113 4.29 -7.46 -7.27
C PHE A 113 4.93 -7.79 -8.63
N GLY A 114 5.30 -9.05 -8.82
CA GLY A 114 5.69 -9.60 -10.11
C GLY A 114 4.48 -9.98 -10.96
N LEU A 115 4.61 -9.86 -12.28
CA LEU A 115 3.61 -10.26 -13.27
C LEU A 115 4.00 -11.57 -13.96
N LYS A 116 3.00 -12.40 -14.32
CA LYS A 116 3.19 -13.70 -15.01
C LYS A 116 3.89 -13.58 -16.37
N GLY A 117 3.75 -12.43 -17.04
CA GLY A 117 4.40 -12.14 -18.33
C GLY A 117 5.81 -11.53 -18.23
N GLY A 118 6.39 -11.48 -17.02
CA GLY A 118 7.66 -10.81 -16.77
C GLY A 118 7.49 -9.31 -16.48
N GLY A 119 8.38 -8.78 -15.64
CA GLY A 119 8.29 -7.42 -15.11
C GLY A 119 7.58 -7.36 -13.76
N SER A 120 7.56 -6.16 -13.20
CA SER A 120 7.05 -5.89 -11.88
C SER A 120 6.18 -4.64 -11.90
N CYS A 121 5.22 -4.57 -10.99
CA CYS A 121 4.30 -3.44 -10.86
C CYS A 121 4.10 -3.06 -9.39
N TRP A 122 3.76 -1.79 -9.16
CA TRP A 122 3.33 -1.33 -7.86
C TRP A 122 1.81 -1.45 -7.78
N LEU A 123 1.30 -2.17 -6.79
CA LEU A 123 -0.13 -2.33 -6.57
C LEU A 123 -0.60 -1.50 -5.40
N LEU A 124 -1.76 -0.89 -5.59
CA LEU A 124 -2.57 -0.22 -4.58
C LEU A 124 -4.02 -0.71 -4.72
N LEU A 125 -4.25 -1.98 -4.43
CA LEU A 125 -5.56 -2.64 -4.61
C LEU A 125 -6.14 -3.08 -3.27
N THR A 126 -7.23 -2.47 -2.81
CA THR A 126 -8.06 -2.99 -1.72
C THR A 126 -8.94 -4.19 -2.12
N GLU A 127 -9.57 -4.14 -3.29
CA GLU A 127 -10.40 -5.19 -3.90
C GLU A 127 -9.81 -5.71 -5.25
N PRO A 128 -9.11 -6.86 -5.28
CA PRO A 128 -8.38 -7.34 -6.47
C PRO A 128 -9.27 -7.80 -7.63
N LYS A 129 -10.56 -8.09 -7.36
CA LYS A 129 -11.52 -8.61 -8.35
C LYS A 129 -12.25 -7.51 -9.12
N LYS A 130 -12.02 -6.23 -8.80
CA LYS A 130 -12.64 -5.09 -9.48
C LYS A 130 -11.77 -4.56 -10.61
N GLN A 131 -12.37 -3.75 -11.48
CA GLN A 131 -11.62 -3.01 -12.49
C GLN A 131 -10.56 -2.13 -11.84
N VAL A 132 -9.42 -2.02 -12.50
CA VAL A 132 -8.29 -1.25 -12.02
C VAL A 132 -8.02 -0.08 -12.94
N LEU A 133 -7.37 0.94 -12.40
CA LEU A 133 -6.81 2.06 -13.12
C LEU A 133 -5.31 1.82 -13.22
N ALA A 134 -4.80 1.63 -14.43
CA ALA A 134 -3.38 1.48 -14.69
C ALA A 134 -2.77 2.86 -14.98
N ILE A 135 -1.78 3.24 -14.18
CA ILE A 135 -0.94 4.42 -14.38
C ILE A 135 0.40 3.93 -14.93
N ARG A 136 0.61 4.14 -16.23
CA ARG A 136 1.79 3.69 -16.97
C ARG A 136 2.75 4.86 -17.16
N ASP A 137 4.02 4.70 -16.79
CA ASP A 137 5.04 5.70 -17.13
C ASP A 137 5.32 5.63 -18.64
N LYS A 138 5.25 6.75 -19.35
CA LYS A 138 5.51 6.80 -20.80
C LYS A 138 6.99 6.55 -21.12
N GLN A 139 7.89 6.81 -20.17
CA GLN A 139 9.34 6.65 -20.36
C GLN A 139 9.87 5.32 -19.81
N SER A 140 9.11 4.63 -18.96
CA SER A 140 9.55 3.42 -18.26
C SER A 140 8.49 2.34 -18.34
N LYS A 141 8.88 1.06 -18.39
CA LYS A 141 7.93 -0.07 -18.29
C LYS A 141 7.28 -0.23 -16.90
N ARG A 142 7.34 0.79 -16.05
CA ARG A 142 6.76 0.80 -14.71
C ARG A 142 5.26 1.07 -14.81
N VAL A 143 4.48 0.19 -14.20
CA VAL A 143 3.03 0.31 -14.13
C VAL A 143 2.60 0.32 -12.67
N ILE A 144 1.70 1.24 -12.35
CA ILE A 144 1.07 1.34 -11.04
C ILE A 144 -0.41 1.04 -11.21
N TYR A 145 -0.91 0.03 -10.53
CA TYR A 145 -2.33 -0.32 -10.57
C TYR A 145 -3.03 0.16 -9.31
N ILE A 146 -4.12 0.90 -9.49
CA ILE A 146 -4.96 1.44 -8.43
C ILE A 146 -6.38 0.90 -8.62
N ASN A 147 -7.13 0.66 -7.54
CA ASN A 147 -8.54 0.32 -7.70
C ASN A 147 -9.34 1.45 -8.34
N ARG A 148 -10.15 1.10 -9.33
CA ARG A 148 -11.16 2.01 -9.84
C ARG A 148 -12.28 2.09 -8.81
N ALA A 149 -12.57 3.29 -8.31
CA ALA A 149 -13.80 3.49 -7.57
C ALA A 149 -14.99 3.49 -8.55
N ASN A 150 -16.02 2.72 -8.19
CA ASN A 150 -17.32 2.72 -8.87
C ASN A 150 -17.99 4.08 -8.72
#